data_AF-A0A850M4N1-F1
#
_entry.id   AF-A0A850M4N1-F1
#
_cell.length_a   1.000
_cell.length_b   1.000
_cell.length_c   1.000
_cell.angle_alpha   90.00
_cell.angle_beta   90.00
_cell.angle_gamma   90.00
#
_symmetry.space_group_name_H-M   'P 1'
#
loop_
_entity.id
_entity.type
_entity.pdbx_description
1 polymer ?
#
loop_
_entity_poly.entity_id
_entity_poly.type
_entity_poly.pdbx_seq_one_letter_code
_entity_poly.pdbx_strand_id
1 'polypeptide(L)'
;MPLGIILLKWDNEIGTSLLAQYPQRYKVTERLLMSIYSTHRLQSNEPSFAVTTQPNMKISSFYSGLEGENFIGIPNHIVALLLRKDENPLIFKDILKEAAGNILKNVDDPNLEKIMSETFDKMRRASRK
;
A
#
# COMPACT_ATOMS: atom_id res chain seq x y z
N MET A 1 11.04 -2.93 -10.94
CA MET A 1 9.78 -3.66 -11.23
C MET A 1 8.95 -3.86 -9.96
N PRO A 2 7.61 -3.88 -10.02
CA PRO A 2 6.73 -4.34 -8.94
C PRO A 2 6.86 -5.83 -8.62
N LEU A 3 6.90 -6.14 -7.32
CA LEU A 3 7.03 -7.47 -6.72
C LEU A 3 5.73 -7.98 -6.11
N GLY A 4 4.95 -7.07 -5.50
CA GLY A 4 3.63 -7.37 -4.93
C GLY A 4 2.92 -6.11 -4.49
N ILE A 5 1.63 -6.21 -4.20
CA ILE A 5 0.78 -5.18 -3.61
C ILE A 5 0.15 -5.73 -2.34
N ILE A 6 0.10 -4.91 -1.30
CA ILE A 6 -0.44 -5.29 0.01
C ILE A 6 -1.42 -4.23 0.50
N LEU A 7 -2.42 -4.69 1.25
CA LEU A 7 -3.32 -3.87 2.04
C LEU A 7 -3.07 -4.20 3.51
N LEU A 8 -2.74 -3.19 4.30
CA LEU A 8 -2.63 -3.33 5.75
C LEU A 8 -3.53 -2.33 6.47
N LYS A 9 -3.96 -2.70 7.67
CA LYS A 9 -4.68 -1.85 8.60
C LYS A 9 -3.78 -1.54 9.79
N TRP A 10 -3.90 -0.32 10.30
CA TRP A 10 -3.36 0.05 11.59
C TRP A 10 -4.47 0.07 12.64
N ASP A 11 -4.16 -0.53 13.79
CA ASP A 11 -5.00 -0.58 14.97
C ASP A 11 -4.18 -0.11 16.20
N ASN A 12 -4.80 0.66 17.09
CA ASN A 12 -4.12 1.21 18.27
C ASN A 12 -3.74 0.15 19.31
N GLU A 13 -4.49 -0.95 19.38
CA GLU A 13 -4.29 -2.01 20.37
C GLU A 13 -3.35 -3.09 19.85
N ILE A 14 -3.51 -3.46 18.58
CA ILE A 14 -2.81 -4.62 17.96
C ILE A 14 -1.60 -4.17 17.14
N GLY A 15 -1.55 -2.91 16.69
CA GLY A 15 -0.52 -2.41 15.78
C GLY A 15 -0.88 -2.64 14.31
N THR A 16 0.09 -3.00 13.49
CA THR A 16 -0.12 -3.20 12.04
C THR A 16 -0.55 -4.62 11.71
N SER A 17 -1.63 -4.79 10.96
CA SER A 17 -2.12 -6.08 10.48
C SER A 17 -2.18 -6.13 8.96
N LEU A 18 -1.74 -7.24 8.36
CA LEU A 18 -1.91 -7.48 6.92
C LEU A 18 -3.33 -7.98 6.67
N LEU A 19 -4.08 -7.28 5.82
CA LEU A 19 -5.45 -7.67 5.46
C LEU A 19 -5.49 -8.49 4.16
N ALA A 20 -4.74 -8.05 3.16
CA ALA A 20 -4.72 -8.71 1.86
C ALA A 20 -3.38 -8.50 1.16
N GLN A 21 -3.02 -9.44 0.29
CA GLN A 21 -1.80 -9.36 -0.51
C GLN A 21 -1.97 -10.02 -1.87
N TYR A 22 -1.26 -9.50 -2.87
CA TYR A 22 -1.14 -10.11 -4.17
C TYR A 22 0.28 -9.91 -4.75
N PRO A 23 0.93 -10.94 -5.31
CA PRO A 23 0.50 -12.34 -5.31
C PRO A 23 0.62 -12.98 -3.91
N GLN A 24 -0.24 -13.96 -3.59
CA GLN A 24 -0.28 -14.59 -2.25
C GLN A 24 1.01 -15.29 -1.82
N ARG A 25 1.89 -15.64 -2.76
CA ARG A 25 3.18 -16.28 -2.49
C ARG A 25 4.24 -15.35 -1.88
N TYR A 26 4.01 -14.04 -1.86
CA TYR A 26 4.99 -13.10 -1.33
C TYR A 26 4.98 -13.12 0.20
N LYS A 27 6.15 -13.28 0.83
CA LYS A 27 6.27 -13.29 2.29
C LYS A 27 6.39 -11.86 2.82
N VAL A 28 5.33 -11.37 3.45
CA VAL A 28 5.31 -10.06 4.15
C VAL A 28 5.65 -10.30 5.62
N THR A 29 6.57 -9.51 6.16
CA THR A 29 6.97 -9.59 7.57
C THR A 29 6.38 -8.45 8.37
N GLU A 30 6.14 -8.64 9.66
CA GLU A 30 5.66 -7.58 10.57
C GLU A 30 6.61 -6.37 10.57
N ARG A 31 7.93 -6.62 10.51
CA ARG A 31 8.93 -5.56 10.38
C ARG A 31 8.72 -4.66 9.16
N LEU A 32 8.30 -5.24 8.03
CA LEU A 32 7.98 -4.49 6.83
C LEU A 32 6.72 -3.64 7.04
N LEU A 33 5.67 -4.22 7.62
CA LEU A 33 4.41 -3.51 7.92
C LEU A 33 4.65 -2.31 8.84
N MET A 34 5.35 -2.53 9.95
CA MET A 34 5.71 -1.49 10.91
C MET A 34 6.55 -0.38 10.24
N SER A 35 7.52 -0.74 9.40
CA SER A 35 8.34 0.27 8.71
C SER A 35 7.52 1.15 7.75
N ILE A 36 6.54 0.56 7.06
CA ILE A 36 5.63 1.32 6.18
C ILE A 36 4.76 2.25 7.02
N TYR A 37 4.16 1.74 8.11
CA TYR A 37 3.34 2.53 9.01
C TYR A 37 4.10 3.72 9.63
N SER A 38 5.29 3.48 10.18
CA SER A 38 6.10 4.54 10.79
C SER A 38 6.44 5.65 9.79
N THR A 39 6.61 5.31 8.50
CA THR A 39 6.87 6.32 7.47
C THR A 39 5.69 7.29 7.32
N HIS A 40 4.46 6.77 7.30
CA HIS A 40 3.25 7.61 7.19
C HIS A 40 2.98 8.39 8.47
N ARG A 41 3.13 7.74 9.64
CA ARG A 41 2.87 8.38 10.93
C ARG A 41 3.78 9.58 11.20
N LEU A 42 5.01 9.56 10.67
CA LEU A 42 5.95 10.68 10.78
C LEU A 42 5.64 11.83 9.80
N GLN A 43 4.84 11.59 8.76
CA GLN A 43 4.57 12.58 7.72
C GLN A 43 3.30 13.37 7.99
N SER A 44 2.16 12.70 8.18
CA SER A 44 0.86 13.37 8.36
C SER A 44 -0.21 12.39 8.86
N ASN A 45 -1.24 12.94 9.49
CA ASN A 45 -2.50 12.23 9.73
C ASN A 45 -3.43 12.24 8.49
N GLU A 46 -3.12 13.07 7.49
CA GLU A 46 -3.90 13.18 6.25
C GLU A 46 -3.53 12.10 5.21
N PRO A 47 -4.43 11.85 4.24
CA PRO A 47 -4.19 10.88 3.17
C PRO A 47 -2.98 11.29 2.35
N SER A 48 -1.98 10.42 2.30
CA SER A 48 -0.67 10.81 1.78
C SER A 48 0.06 9.66 1.10
N PHE A 49 0.93 10.03 0.17
CA PHE A 49 1.83 9.10 -0.50
C PHE A 49 3.21 9.18 0.17
N ALA A 50 3.80 8.02 0.44
CA ALA A 50 5.13 7.90 0.99
C ALA A 50 5.98 6.89 0.23
N VAL A 51 7.30 7.05 0.39
CA VAL A 51 8.29 6.08 -0.09
C VAL A 51 9.09 5.58 1.10
N THR A 52 9.15 4.26 1.25
CA THR A 52 10.00 3.60 2.25
C THR A 52 11.10 2.83 1.54
N THR A 53 12.36 3.05 1.91
CA THR A 53 13.50 2.30 1.36
C THR A 53 13.97 1.24 2.34
N GLN A 54 14.11 0.01 1.86
CA GLN A 54 14.69 -1.12 2.59
C GLN A 54 16.00 -1.54 1.91
N PRO A 55 16.88 -2.31 2.58
CA PRO A 55 18.16 -2.71 2.00
C PRO A 55 18.06 -3.40 0.63
N ASN A 56 16.99 -4.18 0.42
CA ASN A 56 16.79 -5.04 -0.75
C ASN A 56 15.55 -4.69 -1.59
N MET A 57 14.77 -3.69 -1.20
CA MET A 57 13.54 -3.31 -1.89
C MET A 57 13.18 -1.85 -1.63
N LYS A 58 12.29 -1.30 -2.45
CA LYS A 58 11.63 -0.02 -2.20
C LYS A 58 10.14 -0.25 -2.07
N ILE A 59 9.46 0.65 -1.39
CA ILE A 59 8.02 0.59 -1.21
C ILE A 59 7.45 1.95 -1.58
N SER A 60 6.43 1.94 -2.43
CA SER A 60 5.54 3.08 -2.64
C SER A 60 4.24 2.79 -1.92
N SER A 61 3.79 3.67 -1.04
CA SER A 61 2.59 3.43 -0.22
C SER A 61 1.69 4.64 -0.16
N PHE A 62 0.38 4.38 -0.06
CA PHE A 62 -0.65 5.39 0.10
C PHE A 62 -1.41 5.12 1.39
N TYR A 63 -1.37 6.07 2.32
CA TYR A 63 -2.15 6.06 3.55
C TYR A 63 -3.51 6.69 3.32
N SER A 64 -4.56 6.05 3.83
CA SER A 64 -5.92 6.48 3.64
C SER A 64 -6.31 7.66 4.50
N GLY A 65 -5.57 7.99 5.55
CA GLY A 65 -5.89 9.07 6.50
C GLY A 65 -6.40 8.53 7.85
N LEU A 66 -6.29 9.36 8.89
CA LEU A 66 -6.68 9.01 10.26
C LEU A 66 -8.20 9.06 10.44
N GLU A 67 -8.73 8.14 11.24
CA GLU A 67 -10.12 8.19 11.68
C GLU A 67 -10.43 9.47 12.47
N GLY A 68 -11.58 10.09 12.19
CA GLY A 68 -11.96 11.38 12.81
C GLY A 68 -11.35 12.61 12.14
N GLU A 69 -10.45 12.43 11.16
CA GLU A 69 -9.92 13.49 10.29
C GLU A 69 -10.33 13.26 8.82
N ASN A 70 -9.58 13.84 7.87
CA ASN A 70 -9.78 13.61 6.45
C ASN A 70 -9.25 12.22 6.05
N PHE A 71 -10.09 11.39 5.42
CA PHE A 71 -9.67 10.09 4.88
C PHE A 71 -10.28 9.74 3.51
N ILE A 72 -9.67 8.80 2.79
CA ILE A 72 -10.12 8.29 1.48
C ILE A 72 -10.56 6.83 1.63
N GLY A 73 -11.83 6.54 1.31
CA GLY A 73 -12.37 5.19 1.36
C GLY A 73 -12.67 4.78 2.80
N ILE A 74 -11.68 4.21 3.49
CA ILE A 74 -11.77 3.79 4.90
C ILE A 74 -10.54 4.29 5.68
N PRO A 75 -10.70 4.73 6.93
CA PRO A 75 -9.59 5.32 7.70
C PRO A 75 -8.59 4.27 8.19
N ASN A 76 -7.38 4.68 8.55
CA ASN A 76 -6.35 3.83 9.19
C ASN A 76 -5.85 2.65 8.32
N HIS A 77 -5.88 2.79 7.00
CA HIS A 77 -5.44 1.76 6.06
C HIS A 77 -4.30 2.25 5.17
N ILE A 78 -3.42 1.33 4.76
CA ILE A 78 -2.33 1.62 3.85
C ILE A 78 -2.35 0.60 2.71
N VAL A 79 -2.34 1.11 1.48
CA VAL A 79 -2.09 0.30 0.28
C VAL A 79 -0.63 0.51 -0.11
N ALA A 80 0.15 -0.57 -0.17
CA ALA A 80 1.57 -0.48 -0.46
C ALA A 80 1.98 -1.40 -1.62
N LEU A 81 2.78 -0.84 -2.53
CA LEU A 81 3.38 -1.51 -3.66
C LEU A 81 4.85 -1.81 -3.34
N LEU A 82 5.18 -3.09 -3.31
CA LEU A 82 6.54 -3.58 -3.07
C LEU A 82 7.29 -3.61 -4.39
N LEU A 83 8.48 -3.03 -4.42
CA LEU A 83 9.26 -2.80 -5.62
C LEU A 83 10.66 -3.37 -5.47
N ARG A 84 11.25 -3.84 -6.57
CA ARG A 84 12.70 -4.11 -6.60
C ARG A 84 13.49 -2.86 -6.25
N LYS A 85 14.67 -3.05 -5.67
CA LYS A 85 15.58 -1.98 -5.24
C LYS A 85 15.95 -0.99 -6.36
N ASP A 86 16.06 -1.47 -7.59
CA ASP A 86 16.42 -0.70 -8.77
C ASP A 86 15.26 0.11 -9.38
N GLU A 87 14.03 -0.09 -8.89
CA GLU A 87 12.87 0.63 -9.40
C GLU A 87 12.82 2.09 -8.93
N ASN A 88 12.22 2.96 -9.75
CA ASN A 88 11.85 4.30 -9.32
C ASN A 88 10.47 4.28 -8.64
N PRO A 89 10.36 4.53 -7.32
CA PRO A 89 9.09 4.45 -6.61
C PRO A 89 8.13 5.61 -6.93
N LEU A 90 8.65 6.74 -7.40
CA LEU A 90 7.86 7.97 -7.60
C LEU A 90 6.93 7.89 -8.81
N ILE A 91 7.22 7.04 -9.80
CA ILE A 91 6.37 6.86 -10.98
C ILE A 91 4.99 6.29 -10.64
N PHE A 92 4.85 5.68 -9.46
CA PHE A 92 3.60 5.07 -9.02
C PHE A 92 2.72 6.01 -8.21
N LYS A 93 3.14 7.26 -7.94
CA LYS A 93 2.43 8.16 -7.02
C LYS A 93 0.95 8.33 -7.38
N ASP A 94 0.66 8.73 -8.62
CA ASP A 94 -0.71 9.04 -9.04
C ASP A 94 -1.53 7.76 -9.24
N ILE A 95 -0.93 6.73 -9.86
CA ILE A 95 -1.59 5.44 -10.09
C ILE A 95 -1.93 4.77 -8.76
N LEU A 96 -1.04 4.85 -7.75
CA LEU A 96 -1.26 4.25 -6.44
C LEU A 96 -2.33 4.99 -5.65
N LYS A 97 -2.42 6.31 -5.76
CA LYS A 97 -3.51 7.09 -5.15
C LYS A 97 -4.87 6.67 -5.70
N GLU A 98 -5.00 6.57 -7.03
CA GLU A 98 -6.24 6.12 -7.68
C GLU A 98 -6.58 4.67 -7.30
N ALA A 99 -5.58 3.79 -7.40
CA ALA A 99 -5.72 2.39 -7.03
C ALA A 99 -6.11 2.20 -5.57
N ALA A 100 -5.51 2.96 -4.65
CA ALA A 100 -5.83 2.91 -3.24
C ALA A 100 -7.30 3.31 -3.02
N GLY A 101 -7.77 4.38 -3.66
CA GLY A 101 -9.18 4.76 -3.60
C GLY A 101 -10.13 3.63 -4.05
N ASN A 102 -9.75 2.85 -5.07
CA ASN A 102 -10.54 1.72 -5.53
C ASN A 102 -10.48 0.51 -4.58
N ILE A 103 -9.29 0.13 -4.12
CA ILE A 103 -9.09 -0.98 -3.18
C ILE A 103 -9.83 -0.70 -1.87
N LEU A 104 -9.67 0.51 -1.32
CA LEU A 104 -10.22 0.91 -0.02
C LEU A 104 -11.74 0.95 0.00
N LYS A 105 -12.40 1.26 -1.13
CA LYS A 105 -13.86 1.21 -1.27
C LYS A 105 -14.43 -0.21 -1.31
N ASN A 106 -13.60 -1.21 -1.60
CA ASN A 106 -14.01 -2.58 -1.85
C ASN A 106 -13.30 -3.57 -0.91
N VAL A 107 -12.89 -3.12 0.29
CA VAL A 107 -12.14 -3.97 1.24
C VAL A 107 -12.94 -5.18 1.71
N ASP A 108 -14.26 -5.03 1.86
CA ASP A 108 -15.15 -6.13 2.25
C ASP A 108 -15.77 -6.84 1.02
N ASP A 109 -15.37 -6.48 -0.20
CA ASP A 109 -15.88 -7.10 -1.42
C ASP A 109 -15.24 -8.50 -1.59
N PRO A 110 -16.03 -9.57 -1.83
CA PRO A 110 -15.50 -10.90 -2.12
C PRO A 110 -14.51 -10.94 -3.31
N ASN A 111 -14.55 -9.95 -4.20
CA ASN A 111 -13.68 -9.81 -5.37
C ASN A 111 -12.43 -8.95 -5.11
N LEU A 112 -12.12 -8.59 -3.86
CA LEU A 112 -10.95 -7.77 -3.52
C LEU A 112 -9.66 -8.34 -4.14
N GLU A 113 -9.48 -9.66 -4.13
CA GLU A 113 -8.29 -10.30 -4.74
C GLU A 113 -8.17 -9.98 -6.24
N LYS A 114 -9.29 -10.03 -6.97
CA LYS A 114 -9.33 -9.68 -8.39
C LYS A 114 -8.98 -8.20 -8.60
N ILE A 115 -9.54 -7.30 -7.78
CA ILE A 115 -9.24 -5.86 -7.82
C ILE A 115 -7.74 -5.61 -7.58
N MET A 116 -7.15 -6.29 -6.59
CA MET A 116 -5.71 -6.18 -6.30
C MET A 116 -4.85 -6.74 -7.43
N SER A 117 -5.24 -7.86 -8.03
CA SER A 117 -4.54 -8.44 -9.19
C SER A 117 -4.55 -7.51 -10.40
N GLU A 118 -5.72 -7.00 -10.78
CA GLU A 118 -5.85 -6.06 -11.91
C GLU A 118 -5.06 -4.76 -11.66
N THR A 119 -5.12 -4.26 -10.42
CA THR A 119 -4.31 -3.12 -10.00
C THR A 119 -2.81 -3.41 -10.12
N PHE A 120 -2.36 -4.56 -9.66
CA PHE A 120 -0.95 -4.96 -9.75
C PHE A 120 -0.48 -5.06 -11.21
N ASP A 121 -1.31 -5.58 -12.10
CA ASP A 121 -1.01 -5.65 -13.53
C ASP A 121 -0.89 -4.27 -14.17
N LYS A 122 -1.72 -3.30 -13.77
CA LYS A 122 -1.56 -1.90 -14.19
C LYS A 122 -0.21 -1.33 -13.75
N MET A 123 0.18 -1.54 -12.49
CA MET A 123 1.49 -1.09 -11.97
C MET A 123 2.65 -1.73 -12.74
N ARG A 124 2.55 -3.02 -13.06
CA ARG A 124 3.57 -3.72 -13.86
C ARG A 124 3.72 -3.15 -15.27
N ARG A 125 2.65 -2.69 -15.90
CA ARG A 125 2.70 -2.04 -17.21
C ARG A 125 3.32 -0.64 -17.11
N ALA A 126 2.99 0.12 -16.06
CA ALA A 126 3.57 1.45 -15.82
C ALA A 126 5.09 1.42 -15.64
N SER A 127 5.60 0.40 -14.93
CA SER A 127 7.04 0.16 -14.71
C SER A 127 7.87 -0.05 -15.99
N ARG A 128 7.23 -0.39 -17.12
CA ARG A 128 7.91 -0.67 -18.40
C ARG A 128 8.02 0.55 -19.32
N LYS A 129 7.37 1.65 -18.96
CA LYS A 129 7.41 2.92 -19.70
C LYS A 129 8.54 3.79 -19.18
#